data_AF-A0A2N2D716-F1
#
_entry.id   AF-A0A2N2D716-F1
#
_cell.length_a   1.000
_cell.length_b   1.000
_cell.length_c   1.000
_cell.angle_alpha   90.00
_cell.angle_beta   90.00
_cell.angle_gamma   90.00
#
_symmetry.space_group_name_H-M   'P 1'
#
loop_
_entity.id
_entity.type
_entity.pdbx_description
1 polymer ?
#
loop_
_entity_poly.entity_id
_entity_poly.type
_entity_poly.pdbx_seq_one_letter_code
_entity_poly.pdbx_strand_id
1 'polypeptide(L)'
;MTVPDKLLNHSSPSNQALEYWQNNNSYAPVTWTEEDLNDDGRPDTVLIYRVAPDKCLMCVISNTAQGFVVSQSTRAPLENQVIKSKDIDNKPPIEITVSGSKNGQFGYGIYRLENDQLIDLFAEGMNDCC
;
A
#
# COMPACT_ATOMS: atom_id res chain seq x y z
N MET A 1 13.31 1.70 -41.29
CA MET A 1 12.07 1.41 -40.55
C MET A 1 12.32 0.21 -39.64
N THR A 2 12.01 0.38 -38.35
CA THR A 2 11.97 -0.60 -37.23
C THR A 2 13.27 -1.34 -36.92
N VAL A 3 13.78 -1.23 -35.69
CA VAL A 3 13.16 -1.72 -34.44
C VAL A 3 13.38 -0.74 -33.27
N PRO A 4 12.37 -0.47 -32.42
CA PRO A 4 12.58 0.34 -31.22
C PRO A 4 13.22 -0.50 -30.10
N ASP A 5 14.07 0.17 -29.35
CA ASP A 5 14.80 -0.35 -28.20
C ASP A 5 13.91 -1.12 -27.24
N LYS A 6 14.34 -2.36 -26.96
CA LYS A 6 13.87 -3.18 -25.86
C LYS A 6 14.42 -2.56 -24.57
N LEU A 7 13.76 -1.53 -24.06
CA LEU A 7 14.03 -1.01 -22.73
C LEU A 7 13.73 -2.11 -21.71
N LEU A 8 14.69 -2.28 -20.82
CA LEU A 8 14.85 -3.40 -19.90
C LEU A 8 13.65 -3.49 -18.95
N ASN A 9 12.87 -4.57 -19.06
CA ASN A 9 11.96 -5.01 -18.01
C ASN A 9 12.80 -5.39 -16.78
N HIS A 10 12.90 -4.49 -15.81
CA HIS A 10 13.13 -4.89 -14.43
C HIS A 10 11.81 -5.47 -13.91
N SER A 11 11.55 -6.73 -14.25
CA SER A 11 10.45 -7.49 -13.65
C SER A 11 10.79 -7.69 -12.17
N SER A 12 10.26 -6.82 -11.31
CA SER A 12 9.98 -7.17 -9.92
C SER A 12 9.27 -8.53 -9.90
N PRO A 13 9.53 -9.41 -8.93
CA PRO A 13 8.77 -10.66 -8.81
C PRO A 13 7.28 -10.32 -8.87
N SER A 14 6.53 -11.07 -9.69
CA SER A 14 5.10 -10.89 -9.89
C SER A 14 4.38 -11.00 -8.54
N ASN A 15 3.80 -9.91 -8.07
CA ASN A 15 2.93 -9.90 -6.90
C ASN A 15 1.49 -10.18 -7.38
N GLN A 16 0.99 -11.39 -7.09
CA GLN A 16 -0.34 -11.83 -7.53
C GLN A 16 -1.48 -10.99 -6.96
N ALA A 17 -1.32 -10.46 -5.74
CA ALA A 17 -2.31 -9.59 -5.12
C ALA A 17 -2.40 -8.25 -5.85
N LEU A 18 -1.25 -7.68 -6.24
CA LEU A 18 -1.18 -6.47 -7.05
C LEU A 18 -1.75 -6.70 -8.45
N GLU A 19 -1.43 -7.82 -9.10
CA GLU A 19 -2.02 -8.19 -10.39
C GLU A 19 -3.54 -8.34 -10.29
N TYR A 20 -4.03 -9.03 -9.27
CA TYR A 20 -5.46 -9.12 -8.97
C TYR A 20 -6.08 -7.73 -8.85
N TRP A 21 -5.46 -6.84 -8.07
CA TRP A 21 -5.99 -5.48 -7.90
C TRP A 21 -5.99 -4.68 -9.21
N GLN A 22 -4.91 -4.75 -10.00
CA GLN A 22 -4.78 -4.06 -11.29
C GLN A 22 -5.77 -4.58 -12.34
N ASN A 23 -6.12 -5.86 -12.31
CA ASN A 23 -7.15 -6.42 -13.20
C ASN A 23 -8.56 -5.95 -12.86
N ASN A 24 -8.77 -5.42 -11.65
CA ASN A 24 -10.07 -4.96 -11.15
C ASN A 24 -10.16 -3.43 -10.97
N ASN A 25 -9.06 -2.69 -11.22
CA ASN A 25 -8.99 -1.24 -11.01
C ASN A 25 -8.19 -0.56 -12.13
N SER A 26 -8.53 0.69 -12.45
CA SER A 26 -7.83 1.48 -13.48
C SER A 26 -6.85 2.52 -12.91
N TYR A 27 -6.66 2.54 -11.59
CA TYR A 27 -5.78 3.49 -10.92
C TYR A 27 -4.31 3.05 -10.98
N ALA A 28 -3.39 4.02 -11.01
CA ALA A 28 -1.96 3.74 -11.09
C ALA A 28 -1.39 3.39 -9.69
N PRO A 29 -0.74 2.23 -9.51
CA PRO A 29 0.05 1.96 -8.32
C PRO A 29 1.18 2.99 -8.17
N VAL A 30 1.45 3.40 -6.93
CA VAL A 30 2.55 4.31 -6.59
C VAL A 30 3.68 3.53 -5.93
N THR A 31 3.38 2.79 -4.87
CA THR A 31 4.33 1.91 -4.18
C THR A 31 3.57 0.87 -3.37
N TRP A 32 4.22 -0.24 -3.05
CA TRP A 32 3.63 -1.34 -2.29
C TRP A 32 4.69 -2.10 -1.50
N THR A 33 4.25 -2.86 -0.51
CA THR A 33 5.08 -3.84 0.21
C THR A 33 4.28 -5.10 0.49
N GLU A 34 4.97 -6.22 0.68
CA GLU A 34 4.39 -7.52 1.01
C GLU A 34 4.83 -7.92 2.41
N GLU A 35 3.89 -8.35 3.24
CA GLU A 35 4.15 -8.87 4.58
C GLU A 35 2.98 -9.74 5.04
N ASP A 36 3.24 -10.76 5.84
CA ASP A 36 2.18 -11.53 6.50
C ASP A 36 1.61 -10.72 7.67
N LEU A 37 0.54 -9.96 7.41
CA LEU A 37 0.03 -9.03 8.40
C LEU A 37 -0.69 -9.75 9.53
N ASN A 38 -1.43 -10.82 9.21
CA ASN A 38 -2.31 -11.52 10.14
C ASN A 38 -1.72 -12.84 10.70
N ASP A 39 -0.46 -13.16 10.37
CA ASP A 39 0.28 -14.37 10.79
C ASP A 39 -0.41 -15.67 10.33
N ASP A 40 -0.96 -15.68 9.10
CA ASP A 40 -1.61 -16.86 8.51
C ASP A 40 -0.72 -17.67 7.55
N GLY A 41 0.52 -17.22 7.36
CA GLY A 41 1.52 -17.79 6.46
C GLY A 41 1.38 -17.34 5.01
N ARG A 42 0.49 -16.39 4.70
CA ARG A 42 0.25 -15.85 3.35
C ARG A 42 0.55 -14.35 3.36
N PRO A 43 1.55 -13.90 2.59
CA PRO A 43 1.82 -12.47 2.49
C PRO A 43 0.62 -11.70 1.94
N ASP A 44 0.23 -10.66 2.65
CA ASP A 44 -0.69 -9.62 2.22
C ASP A 44 0.08 -8.52 1.49
N THR A 45 -0.63 -7.65 0.75
CA THR A 45 -0.02 -6.49 0.08
C THR A 45 -0.61 -5.19 0.58
N VAL A 46 0.24 -4.29 1.10
CA VAL A 46 -0.13 -2.90 1.35
C VAL A 46 0.19 -2.06 0.12
N LEU A 47 -0.81 -1.41 -0.45
CA LEU A 47 -0.71 -0.67 -1.70
C LEU A 47 -1.05 0.80 -1.48
N ILE A 48 -0.19 1.71 -1.95
CA ILE A 48 -0.55 3.10 -2.22
C ILE A 48 -0.75 3.27 -3.73
N TYR A 49 -1.84 3.91 -4.12
CA TYR A 49 -2.21 4.17 -5.50
C TYR A 49 -2.76 5.59 -5.70
N ARG A 50 -2.66 6.09 -6.93
CA ARG A 50 -3.03 7.47 -7.28
C ARG A 50 -4.41 7.51 -7.94
N VAL A 51 -5.30 8.33 -7.37
CA VAL A 51 -6.67 8.52 -7.89
C VAL A 51 -6.88 9.87 -8.57
N ALA A 52 -6.02 10.84 -8.31
CA ALA A 52 -5.94 12.13 -9.00
C ALA A 52 -4.50 12.67 -8.93
N PRO A 53 -4.12 13.69 -9.72
CA PRO A 53 -2.76 14.26 -9.68
C PRO A 53 -2.28 14.61 -8.27
N ASP A 54 -3.18 15.10 -7.42
CA ASP A 54 -2.92 15.60 -6.06
C ASP A 54 -3.51 14.72 -4.94
N LYS A 55 -3.91 13.47 -5.26
CA LYS A 55 -4.59 12.57 -4.33
C LYS A 55 -4.13 11.11 -4.46
N CYS A 56 -3.60 10.58 -3.36
CA CYS A 56 -3.26 9.17 -3.18
C CYS A 56 -4.18 8.52 -2.15
N LEU A 57 -4.44 7.23 -2.34
CA LEU A 57 -5.12 6.37 -1.38
C LEU A 57 -4.24 5.15 -1.08
N MET A 58 -4.53 4.51 0.06
CA MET A 58 -3.91 3.29 0.52
C MET A 58 -4.98 2.23 0.79
N CYS A 59 -4.70 0.98 0.46
CA CYS A 59 -5.47 -0.18 0.91
C CYS A 59 -4.56 -1.37 1.21
N VAL A 60 -5.13 -2.40 1.85
CA VAL A 60 -4.52 -3.73 1.96
C VAL A 60 -5.26 -4.68 1.02
N ILE A 61 -4.50 -5.55 0.36
CA ILE A 61 -5.02 -6.68 -0.42
C ILE A 61 -4.62 -7.94 0.34
N SER A 62 -5.57 -8.52 1.07
CA SER A 62 -5.33 -9.69 1.90
C SER A 62 -5.38 -10.97 1.07
N ASN A 63 -4.40 -11.85 1.26
CA ASN A 63 -4.28 -13.12 0.56
C ASN A 63 -4.91 -14.26 1.39
N THR A 64 -6.22 -14.45 1.23
CA THR A 64 -6.94 -15.47 2.01
C THR A 64 -6.94 -16.83 1.31
N ALA A 65 -7.32 -17.89 2.05
CA ALA A 65 -7.56 -19.20 1.45
C ALA A 65 -8.67 -19.22 0.38
N GLN A 66 -9.56 -18.22 0.37
CA GLN A 66 -10.66 -18.08 -0.59
C GLN A 66 -10.32 -17.13 -1.76
N GLY A 67 -9.12 -16.55 -1.76
CA GLY A 67 -8.66 -15.57 -2.75
C GLY A 67 -8.36 -14.21 -2.12
N PHE A 68 -8.24 -13.19 -2.97
CA PHE A 68 -7.87 -11.86 -2.53
C PHE A 68 -9.07 -11.04 -2.05
N VAL A 69 -8.91 -10.34 -0.93
CA VAL A 69 -9.88 -9.39 -0.38
C VAL A 69 -9.23 -8.02 -0.30
N VAL A 70 -9.88 -6.99 -0.84
CA VAL A 70 -9.36 -5.61 -0.80
C VAL A 70 -10.06 -4.86 0.33
N SER A 71 -9.27 -4.28 1.23
CA SER A 71 -9.78 -3.44 2.32
C SER A 71 -10.42 -2.16 1.78
N GLN A 72 -11.20 -1.49 2.64
CA GLN A 72 -11.54 -0.10 2.43
C GLN A 72 -10.28 0.75 2.29
N SER A 73 -10.35 1.77 1.44
CA SER A 73 -9.21 2.65 1.17
C SER A 73 -9.19 3.84 2.14
N THR A 74 -8.01 4.23 2.59
CA THR A 74 -7.77 5.44 3.38
C THR A 74 -6.82 6.40 2.65
N ARG A 75 -6.68 7.63 3.12
CA ARG A 75 -5.79 8.63 2.52
C ARG A 75 -4.32 8.24 2.71
N ALA A 76 -3.48 8.60 1.74
CA ALA A 76 -2.04 8.33 1.78
C ALA A 76 -1.23 9.55 1.30
N PRO A 77 0.04 9.70 1.72
CA PRO A 77 0.87 10.84 1.34
C PRO A 77 1.06 10.96 -0.18
N LEU A 78 1.22 12.18 -0.68
CA LEU A 78 1.27 12.46 -2.12
C LEU A 78 2.62 12.17 -2.79
N GLU A 79 3.72 12.37 -2.05
CA GLU A 79 5.11 12.29 -2.50
C GLU A 79 5.96 11.51 -1.50
N ASN A 80 7.12 11.02 -1.97
CA ASN A 80 8.16 10.38 -1.14
C ASN A 80 7.61 9.29 -0.20
N GLN A 81 6.68 8.47 -0.71
CA GLN A 81 6.00 7.47 0.10
C GLN A 81 6.94 6.36 0.54
N VAL A 82 6.83 6.01 1.81
CA VAL A 82 7.49 4.84 2.39
C VAL A 82 6.44 4.06 3.17
N ILE A 83 6.37 2.76 2.92
CA ILE A 83 5.55 1.81 3.67
C ILE A 83 6.51 0.84 4.36
N LYS A 84 6.28 0.55 5.64
CA LYS A 84 6.95 -0.54 6.36
C LYS A 84 5.98 -1.21 7.29
N SER A 85 6.09 -2.52 7.44
CA SER A 85 5.40 -3.26 8.49
C SER A 85 6.31 -3.40 9.71
N LYS A 86 5.72 -3.35 10.91
CA LYS A 86 6.46 -3.53 12.16
C LYS A 86 5.52 -4.12 13.20
N ASP A 87 5.96 -5.20 13.82
CA ASP A 87 5.31 -5.73 15.02
C ASP A 87 5.69 -4.87 16.24
N ILE A 88 4.79 -3.97 16.64
CA ILE A 88 5.06 -2.99 17.71
C ILE A 88 4.58 -3.54 19.06
N ASP A 89 3.50 -4.30 19.07
CA ASP A 89 2.84 -4.78 20.29
C ASP A 89 2.83 -6.32 20.44
N ASN A 90 3.49 -7.07 19.55
CA ASN A 90 3.52 -8.54 19.50
C ASN A 90 2.14 -9.15 19.27
N LYS A 91 1.32 -8.51 18.44
CA LYS A 91 -0.05 -8.95 18.16
C LYS A 91 -0.41 -8.80 16.68
N PRO A 92 -0.91 -9.86 16.02
CA PRO A 92 -1.51 -9.72 14.72
C PRO A 92 -2.90 -9.04 14.78
N PRO A 93 -3.30 -8.29 13.74
CA PRO A 93 -2.47 -7.93 12.59
C PRO A 93 -1.35 -6.94 12.96
N ILE A 94 -0.13 -7.15 12.47
CA ILE A 94 1.01 -6.26 12.74
C ILE A 94 0.78 -4.88 12.14
N GLU A 95 1.42 -3.87 12.70
CA GLU A 95 1.21 -2.49 12.30
C GLU A 95 1.90 -2.12 10.99
N ILE A 96 1.25 -1.26 10.22
CA ILE A 96 1.72 -0.67 8.99
C ILE A 96 2.09 0.78 9.27
N THR A 97 3.35 1.11 9.11
CA THR A 97 3.83 2.49 9.15
C THR A 97 3.87 3.07 7.74
N VAL A 98 3.33 4.26 7.58
CA VAL A 98 3.31 5.01 6.32
C VAL A 98 3.85 6.40 6.56
N SER A 99 4.72 6.85 5.67
CA SER A 99 5.19 8.24 5.70
C SER A 99 5.35 8.80 4.30
N GLY A 100 5.37 10.11 4.20
CA GLY A 100 5.66 10.81 2.96
C GLY A 100 5.49 12.32 3.11
N SER A 101 5.36 13.01 2.00
CA SER A 101 5.26 14.47 1.99
C SER A 101 4.29 15.01 0.93
N LYS A 102 4.02 16.32 1.03
CA LYS A 102 3.40 17.14 -0.01
C LYS A 102 3.90 18.57 0.13
N ASN A 103 4.54 19.11 -0.90
CA ASN A 103 5.03 20.50 -0.89
C ASN A 103 5.90 20.83 0.35
N GLY A 104 6.73 19.89 0.80
CA GLY A 104 7.59 20.04 1.98
C GLY A 104 6.93 19.75 3.33
N GLN A 105 5.60 19.57 3.39
CA GLN A 105 4.90 19.11 4.59
C GLN A 105 5.05 17.60 4.72
N PHE A 106 5.56 17.12 5.86
CA PHE A 106 5.77 15.71 6.14
C PHE A 106 4.63 15.13 6.98
N GLY A 107 4.27 13.89 6.72
CA GLY A 107 3.34 13.13 7.56
C GLY A 107 3.82 11.71 7.81
N TYR A 108 3.41 11.18 8.96
CA TYR A 108 3.68 9.83 9.43
C TYR A 108 2.42 9.26 10.07
N GLY A 109 2.09 8.01 9.76
CA GLY A 109 0.97 7.29 10.32
C GLY A 109 1.32 5.84 10.66
N ILE A 110 0.68 5.30 11.68
CA ILE A 110 0.70 3.90 12.09
C ILE A 110 -0.72 3.38 12.01
N TYR A 111 -0.92 2.32 11.23
CA TYR A 111 -2.21 1.75 10.95
C TYR A 111 -2.23 0.26 11.32
N ARG A 112 -3.41 -0.25 11.66
CA ARG A 112 -3.66 -1.69 11.79
C ARG A 112 -4.87 -2.07 10.96
N LEU A 113 -4.80 -3.19 10.27
CA LEU A 113 -5.94 -3.73 9.54
C LEU A 113 -6.90 -4.39 10.54
N GLU A 114 -8.14 -3.92 10.62
CA GLU A 114 -9.22 -4.55 11.39
C GLU A 114 -10.52 -4.51 10.58
N ASN A 115 -11.20 -5.66 10.44
CA ASN A 115 -12.48 -5.76 9.72
C ASN A 115 -12.46 -5.08 8.34
N ASP A 116 -11.45 -5.37 7.53
CA ASP A 116 -11.23 -4.77 6.20
C ASP A 116 -11.07 -3.24 6.21
N GLN A 117 -10.63 -2.65 7.33
CA GLN A 117 -10.35 -1.22 7.47
C GLN A 117 -8.97 -0.98 8.05
N LEU A 118 -8.26 0.03 7.52
CA LEU A 118 -7.03 0.52 8.13
C LEU A 118 -7.38 1.51 9.25
N ILE A 119 -7.29 1.03 10.48
CA ILE A 119 -7.51 1.81 11.70
C ILE A 119 -6.27 2.64 12.00
N ASP A 120 -6.45 3.95 12.11
CA ASP A 120 -5.39 4.88 12.53
C ASP A 120 -5.12 4.70 14.04
N LEU A 121 -3.96 4.13 14.36
CA LEU A 121 -3.49 3.98 15.73
C LEU A 121 -2.76 5.25 16.20
N PHE A 122 -2.12 5.94 15.26
CA PHE A 122 -1.39 7.19 15.48
C PHE A 122 -1.10 7.85 14.13
N ALA A 123 -1.38 9.15 14.02
CA ALA A 123 -0.99 9.93 12.86
C ALA A 123 -0.58 11.36 13.24
N GLU A 124 0.48 11.84 12.59
CA GLU A 124 0.97 13.22 12.72
C GLU A 124 1.30 13.77 11.33
N GLY A 125 0.88 15.00 11.04
CA GLY A 125 1.13 15.67 9.74
C GLY A 125 0.39 15.08 8.53
N MET A 126 -0.33 13.98 8.68
CA MET A 126 -1.00 13.27 7.58
C MET A 126 -2.05 14.14 6.86
N ASN A 127 -2.74 15.04 7.56
CA ASN A 127 -3.71 15.94 6.94
C ASN A 127 -3.09 16.93 5.94
N ASP A 128 -1.82 17.28 6.13
CA ASP A 128 -1.13 18.25 5.29
C ASP A 128 -0.40 17.58 4.12
N CYS A 129 -0.13 16.26 4.22
CA CYS A 129 0.60 15.52 3.19
C CYS A 129 -0.25 14.62 2.30
N CYS A 130 -1.51 14.35 2.65
CA CYS A 130 -2.41 13.48 1.88
C CYS A 130 -3.28 14.21 0.84
#